data_AF-A0A7Y2UQD1-F1
#
_entry.id   AF-A0A7Y2UQD1-F1
#
_cell.length_a   1.000
_cell.length_b   1.000
_cell.length_c   1.000
_cell.angle_alpha   90.00
_cell.angle_beta   90.00
_cell.angle_gamma   90.00
#
_symmetry.space_group_name_H-M   'P 1'
#
loop_
_entity.id
_entity.type
_entity.pdbx_description
1 polymer ?
#
loop_
_entity_poly.entity_id
_entity_poly.type
_entity_poly.pdbx_seq_one_letter_code
_entity_poly.pdbx_strand_id
1 'polypeptide(L)'
;MKLKTFLAFVSPSVLAMILLIAVPLIGVMYLSVYNSYIKTEIVEVTSTVPTFAGMKQTTVEKVPQPVLDEDGNPVKVTEFVGSQNFVSVADPAGLAAAFSKDRSINGDGSAASFGARLRGIYRDLIDIDFWGALEFTLLYAFITTPCILVLGFLVALAVNSVAQWLRGPLIFTSLLPFIITPVVGSLSIYWLFLD
;
A
#
# COMPACT_ATOMS: atom_id res chain seq x y z
N MET A 1 37.30 -23.29 13.95
CA MET A 1 36.50 -23.37 15.20
C MET A 1 35.59 -24.58 15.14
N LYS A 2 35.29 -25.25 16.25
CA LYS A 2 34.33 -26.37 16.27
C LYS A 2 32.91 -25.79 16.04
N LEU A 3 32.18 -26.34 15.07
CA LEU A 3 30.87 -25.83 14.62
C LEU A 3 29.86 -25.70 15.78
N LYS A 4 29.88 -26.64 16.73
CA LYS A 4 29.03 -26.61 17.93
C LYS A 4 29.25 -25.36 18.81
N THR A 5 30.50 -24.94 19.00
CA THR A 5 30.83 -23.77 19.83
C THR A 5 30.45 -22.46 19.14
N PHE A 6 30.63 -22.40 17.81
CA PHE A 6 30.17 -21.28 17.00
C PHE A 6 28.63 -21.15 17.02
N LEU A 7 27.92 -22.27 16.82
CA LEU A 7 26.46 -22.29 16.83
C LEU A 7 25.90 -21.89 18.19
N ALA A 8 26.47 -22.39 19.29
CA ALA A 8 26.03 -22.05 20.65
C ALA A 8 26.25 -20.56 20.99
N PHE A 9 27.24 -19.90 20.38
CA PHE A 9 27.49 -18.48 20.57
C PHE A 9 26.54 -17.59 19.75
N VAL A 10 26.24 -17.98 18.51
CA VAL A 10 25.39 -17.19 17.59
C VAL A 10 23.89 -17.47 17.80
N SER A 11 23.53 -18.66 18.32
CA SER A 11 22.13 -19.09 18.45
C SER A 11 21.26 -18.16 19.29
N PRO A 12 21.69 -17.56 20.42
CA PRO A 12 20.80 -16.68 21.20
C PRO A 12 20.40 -15.43 20.42
N SER A 13 21.33 -14.86 19.64
CA SER A 13 21.09 -13.66 18.83
C SER A 13 20.17 -13.95 17.64
N VAL A 14 20.45 -15.03 16.90
CA VAL A 14 19.61 -15.44 15.76
C VAL A 14 18.21 -15.85 16.21
N LEU A 15 18.10 -16.59 17.32
CA LEU A 15 16.81 -16.97 17.90
C LEU A 15 16.00 -15.73 18.30
N ALA A 16 16.62 -14.76 18.96
CA ALA A 16 15.95 -13.51 19.32
C ALA A 16 15.48 -12.73 18.09
N MET A 17 16.32 -12.63 17.05
CA MET A 17 15.95 -11.98 15.79
C MET A 17 14.78 -12.67 15.10
N ILE A 18 14.82 -14.00 14.97
CA ILE A 18 13.74 -14.77 14.35
C ILE A 18 12.46 -14.63 15.15
N LEU A 19 12.52 -14.74 16.48
CA LEU A 19 11.33 -14.65 17.33
C LEU A 19 10.68 -13.26 17.23
N LEU A 20 11.48 -12.18 17.30
CA LEU A 20 10.96 -10.82 17.22
C LEU A 20 10.41 -10.46 15.83
N ILE A 21 10.91 -11.05 14.75
CA ILE A 21 10.36 -10.89 13.40
C ILE A 21 9.13 -11.78 13.18
N ALA A 22 9.14 -13.00 13.71
CA ALA A 22 8.07 -13.96 13.51
C ALA A 22 6.78 -13.56 14.24
N VAL A 23 6.88 -13.02 15.45
CA VAL A 23 5.70 -12.61 16.25
C VAL A 23 4.77 -11.64 15.50
N PRO A 24 5.24 -10.48 14.98
CA PRO A 24 4.37 -9.58 14.22
C PRO A 24 3.87 -10.21 12.91
N LEU A 25 4.68 -11.05 12.24
CA LEU A 25 4.26 -11.73 11.01
C LEU A 25 3.12 -12.72 11.26
N ILE A 26 3.21 -13.50 12.34
CA ILE A 26 2.14 -14.41 12.77
C ILE A 26 0.90 -13.60 13.15
N GLY A 27 1.06 -12.44 13.79
CA GLY A 27 -0.04 -11.52 14.08
C GLY A 27 -0.77 -11.06 12.82
N VAL A 28 -0.04 -10.67 11.78
CA VAL A 28 -0.62 -10.31 10.47
C VAL A 28 -1.28 -11.52 9.81
N MET A 29 -0.67 -12.71 9.89
CA MET A 29 -1.26 -13.93 9.34
C MET A 29 -2.58 -14.29 10.02
N TYR A 30 -2.66 -14.13 11.34
CA TYR A 30 -3.91 -14.28 12.09
C TYR A 30 -4.92 -13.23 11.66
N LEU A 31 -4.57 -11.95 11.69
CA LEU A 31 -5.48 -10.87 11.29
C LEU A 31 -5.92 -10.94 9.82
N SER A 32 -5.15 -11.61 8.96
CA SER A 32 -5.54 -11.82 7.57
C SER A 32 -6.75 -12.75 7.44
N VAL A 33 -6.97 -13.67 8.40
CA VAL A 33 -8.04 -14.67 8.39
C VAL A 33 -9.22 -14.27 9.30
N TYR A 34 -8.96 -13.40 10.27
CA TYR A 34 -9.97 -12.85 11.18
C TYR A 34 -10.28 -11.41 10.83
N ASN A 35 -11.54 -11.08 10.60
CA ASN A 35 -11.95 -9.70 10.35
C ASN A 35 -12.45 -9.08 11.67
N SER A 36 -11.76 -8.04 12.13
CA SER A 36 -12.16 -7.24 13.28
C SER A 36 -12.64 -5.88 12.79
N TYR A 37 -13.95 -5.71 12.71
CA TYR A 37 -14.58 -4.45 12.33
C TYR A 37 -15.41 -3.89 13.48
N ILE A 38 -15.53 -2.57 13.53
CA ILE A 38 -16.49 -1.91 14.41
C ILE A 38 -17.84 -2.01 13.69
N LYS A 39 -18.80 -2.73 14.29
CA LYS A 39 -20.15 -2.82 13.73
C LYS A 39 -20.73 -1.41 13.69
N THR A 40 -20.99 -0.93 12.49
CA THR A 40 -21.56 0.39 12.26
C THR A 40 -22.96 0.19 11.69
N GLU A 41 -23.97 0.57 12.46
CA GLU A 41 -25.36 0.53 12.02
C GLU A 41 -25.71 1.90 11.42
N ILE A 42 -26.41 1.92 10.30
CA ILE A 42 -26.80 3.16 9.63
C ILE A 42 -27.94 3.75 10.45
N VAL A 43 -27.65 4.72 11.32
CA VAL A 43 -28.68 5.42 12.10
C VAL A 43 -29.06 6.68 11.34
N GLU A 44 -30.33 6.78 10.93
CA GLU A 44 -30.89 7.98 10.30
C GLU A 44 -31.05 9.09 11.36
N VAL A 45 -30.05 9.97 11.49
CA VAL A 45 -30.13 11.10 12.40
C VAL A 45 -30.93 12.22 11.72
N THR A 46 -32.16 12.41 12.19
CA THR A 46 -33.00 13.54 11.75
C THR A 46 -32.54 14.82 12.44
N SER A 47 -31.65 15.58 11.80
CA SER A 47 -31.27 16.90 12.27
C SER A 47 -32.34 17.92 11.87
N THR A 48 -33.10 18.39 12.86
CA THR A 48 -34.04 19.51 12.65
C THR A 48 -33.26 20.81 12.81
N VAL A 49 -32.87 21.43 11.69
CA VAL A 49 -32.24 22.75 11.70
C VAL A 49 -33.36 23.81 11.68
N PRO A 50 -33.45 24.72 12.66
CA PRO A 50 -34.43 25.80 12.61
C PRO A 50 -34.00 26.84 11.56
N THR A 51 -34.81 27.00 10.50
CA THR A 51 -34.69 28.13 9.57
C THR A 51 -35.65 29.24 10.00
N PHE A 52 -35.23 30.48 9.73
CA PHE A 52 -35.93 31.72 10.04
C PHE A 52 -37.45 31.67 9.72
N ALA A 53 -38.26 32.33 10.56
CA ALA A 53 -39.73 32.39 10.48
C ALA A 53 -40.51 31.10 10.84
N GLY A 54 -39.94 30.19 11.65
CA GLY A 54 -40.69 29.09 12.26
C GLY A 54 -40.96 27.89 11.35
N MET A 55 -40.32 27.83 10.18
CA MET A 55 -40.38 26.68 9.29
C MET A 55 -39.23 25.70 9.58
N LYS A 56 -39.58 24.43 9.81
CA LYS A 56 -38.63 23.33 10.09
C LYS A 56 -38.29 22.63 8.78
N GLN A 57 -37.02 22.64 8.39
CA GLN A 57 -36.53 21.83 7.26
C GLN A 57 -35.97 20.52 7.83
N THR A 58 -36.58 19.40 7.41
CA THR A 58 -36.16 18.05 7.78
C THR A 58 -35.25 17.52 6.67
N THR A 59 -33.94 17.49 6.91
CA THR A 59 -32.98 16.80 6.03
C THR A 59 -32.56 15.51 6.71
N VAL A 60 -32.84 14.38 6.04
CA VAL A 60 -32.48 13.04 6.51
C VAL A 60 -31.08 12.72 5.99
N GLU A 61 -30.08 12.68 6.88
CA GLU A 61 -28.71 12.29 6.55
C GLU A 61 -28.38 10.95 7.21
N LYS A 62 -27.95 9.98 6.42
CA LYS A 62 -27.60 8.62 6.86
C LYS A 62 -26.19 8.65 7.43
N VAL A 63 -26.05 8.75 8.75
CA VAL A 63 -24.75 8.73 9.42
C VAL A 63 -24.47 7.31 9.91
N PRO A 64 -23.35 6.68 9.52
CA PRO A 64 -22.97 5.38 10.04
C PRO A 64 -22.54 5.56 11.51
N GLN A 65 -23.37 5.11 12.45
CA GLN A 65 -23.12 5.25 13.89
C GLN A 65 -22.65 3.88 14.44
N PRO A 66 -21.53 3.83 15.17
CA PRO A 66 -21.06 2.57 15.76
C PRO A 66 -22.12 2.06 16.74
N VAL A 67 -22.44 0.76 16.68
CA VAL A 67 -23.31 0.13 17.67
C VAL A 67 -22.58 0.19 19.02
N LEU A 68 -23.15 0.94 19.95
CA LEU A 68 -22.63 1.14 21.29
C LEU A 68 -23.17 0.03 22.19
N ASP A 69 -22.30 -0.59 22.97
CA ASP A 69 -22.67 -1.52 24.05
C ASP A 69 -23.42 -0.77 25.17
N GLU A 70 -23.99 -1.48 26.16
CA GLU A 70 -24.71 -0.87 27.30
C GLU A 70 -23.85 0.16 28.09
N ASP A 71 -22.51 0.07 27.98
CA ASP A 71 -21.52 0.97 28.57
C ASP A 71 -21.00 2.09 27.63
N GLY A 72 -21.57 2.26 26.43
CA GLY A 72 -21.20 3.34 25.51
C GLY A 72 -19.89 3.13 24.72
N ASN A 73 -19.40 1.89 24.62
CA ASN A 73 -18.21 1.53 23.85
C ASN A 73 -18.58 0.90 22.49
N PRO A 74 -17.83 1.17 21.40
CA PRO A 74 -18.09 0.56 20.10
C PRO A 74 -17.85 -0.96 20.16
N VAL A 75 -18.87 -1.75 19.81
CA VAL A 75 -18.79 -3.22 19.83
C VAL A 75 -17.85 -3.70 18.73
N LYS A 76 -16.68 -4.19 19.14
CA LYS A 76 -15.70 -4.84 18.26
C LYS A 76 -16.13 -6.29 18.07
N VAL A 77 -16.61 -6.64 16.89
CA VAL A 77 -16.90 -8.04 16.54
C VAL A 77 -15.72 -8.59 15.76
N THR A 78 -15.18 -9.72 16.22
CA THR A 78 -14.16 -10.47 15.51
C THR A 78 -14.83 -11.68 14.90
N GLU A 79 -14.95 -11.70 13.58
CA GLU A 79 -15.49 -12.85 12.85
C GLU A 79 -14.38 -13.59 12.11
N PHE A 80 -14.50 -14.92 12.05
CA PHE A 80 -13.60 -15.74 11.24
C PHE A 80 -14.10 -15.70 9.79
N VAL A 81 -13.33 -15.04 8.91
CA VAL A 81 -13.70 -14.85 7.50
C VAL A 81 -12.96 -15.80 6.55
N GLY A 82 -12.05 -16.64 7.07
CA GLY A 82 -11.32 -17.61 6.25
C GLY A 82 -10.52 -16.92 5.14
N SER A 83 -10.82 -17.27 3.89
CA SER A 83 -10.16 -16.71 2.69
C SER A 83 -10.89 -15.50 2.09
N GLN A 84 -11.98 -15.02 2.69
CA GLN A 84 -12.82 -13.98 2.08
C GLN A 84 -12.06 -12.66 1.86
N ASN A 85 -11.18 -12.28 2.78
CA ASN A 85 -10.35 -11.08 2.65
C ASN A 85 -9.46 -11.13 1.39
N PHE A 86 -8.86 -12.29 1.10
CA PHE A 86 -8.02 -12.47 -0.08
C PHE A 86 -8.85 -12.43 -1.37
N VAL A 87 -10.02 -13.07 -1.37
CA VAL A 87 -10.93 -13.05 -2.52
C VAL A 87 -11.46 -11.65 -2.78
N SER A 88 -11.79 -10.90 -1.72
CA SER A 88 -12.30 -9.53 -1.84
C SER A 88 -11.26 -8.56 -2.40
N VAL A 89 -9.98 -8.74 -2.06
CA VAL A 89 -8.91 -7.83 -2.51
C VAL A 89 -8.38 -8.23 -3.88
N ALA A 90 -8.15 -9.52 -4.12
CA ALA A 90 -7.56 -10.01 -5.36
C ALA A 90 -8.58 -10.10 -6.52
N ASP A 91 -9.88 -10.07 -6.21
CA ASP A 91 -11.02 -10.25 -7.10
C ASP A 91 -10.78 -11.30 -8.21
N PRO A 92 -10.71 -12.60 -7.84
CA PRO A 92 -10.47 -13.66 -8.80
C PRO A 92 -11.62 -13.80 -9.81
N ALA A 93 -12.83 -13.35 -9.48
CA ALA A 93 -13.97 -13.36 -10.38
C ALA A 93 -13.82 -12.28 -11.45
N GLY A 94 -13.46 -11.05 -11.07
CA GLY A 94 -13.10 -9.98 -11.99
C GLY A 94 -11.91 -10.36 -12.89
N LEU A 95 -10.90 -11.02 -12.33
CA LEU A 95 -9.75 -11.50 -13.09
C LEU A 95 -10.16 -12.60 -14.09
N ALA A 96 -10.97 -13.57 -13.69
CA ALA A 96 -11.49 -14.61 -14.58
C ALA A 96 -12.38 -14.02 -15.69
N ALA A 97 -13.22 -13.02 -15.37
CA ALA A 97 -14.02 -12.28 -16.34
C ALA A 97 -13.12 -11.51 -17.33
N ALA A 98 -12.07 -10.87 -16.83
CA ALA A 98 -11.09 -10.16 -17.64
C ALA A 98 -10.36 -11.11 -18.60
N PHE A 99 -10.05 -12.36 -18.22
CA PHE A 99 -9.40 -13.34 -19.10
C PHE A 99 -10.36 -14.06 -20.06
N SER A 100 -11.58 -14.36 -19.62
CA SER A 100 -12.57 -15.13 -20.41
C SER A 100 -13.29 -14.31 -21.48
N LYS A 101 -13.21 -12.98 -21.42
CA LYS A 101 -13.75 -12.07 -22.44
C LYS A 101 -13.11 -12.35 -23.80
N ASP A 102 -13.90 -12.87 -24.74
CA ASP A 102 -13.44 -13.14 -26.10
C ASP A 102 -13.08 -11.83 -26.81
N ARG A 103 -11.81 -11.72 -27.18
CA ARG A 103 -11.22 -10.59 -27.92
C ARG A 103 -10.62 -11.05 -29.23
N SER A 104 -11.08 -12.17 -29.77
CA SER A 104 -10.67 -12.66 -31.09
C SER A 104 -11.10 -11.71 -32.21
N ILE A 105 -12.17 -10.95 -32.00
CA ILE A 105 -12.80 -10.08 -33.01
C ILE A 105 -12.89 -8.65 -32.47
N ASN A 106 -12.39 -7.67 -33.22
CA ASN A 106 -12.56 -6.25 -32.91
C ASN A 106 -14.03 -5.82 -33.14
N GLY A 107 -14.47 -4.69 -32.57
CA GLY A 107 -15.83 -4.16 -32.79
C GLY A 107 -16.20 -3.91 -34.27
N ASP A 108 -15.20 -3.96 -35.17
CA ASP A 108 -15.30 -3.83 -36.63
C ASP A 108 -15.28 -5.19 -37.37
N GLY A 109 -15.47 -6.32 -36.67
CA GLY A 109 -15.52 -7.66 -37.28
C GLY A 109 -14.17 -8.22 -37.77
N SER A 110 -13.08 -7.45 -37.72
CA SER A 110 -11.72 -7.89 -38.06
C SER A 110 -11.09 -8.75 -36.96
N ALA A 111 -10.25 -9.72 -37.35
CA ALA A 111 -9.48 -10.52 -36.40
C ALA A 111 -8.52 -9.63 -35.61
N ALA A 112 -8.60 -9.67 -34.28
CA ALA A 112 -7.76 -8.85 -33.42
C ALA A 112 -6.30 -9.30 -33.51
N SER A 113 -5.41 -8.36 -33.86
CA SER A 113 -3.97 -8.59 -33.79
C SER A 113 -3.57 -8.97 -32.36
N PHE A 114 -2.53 -9.81 -32.23
CA PHE A 114 -2.03 -10.29 -30.94
C PHE A 114 -1.75 -9.14 -29.96
N GLY A 115 -1.21 -8.01 -30.46
CA GLY A 115 -0.98 -6.82 -29.64
C GLY A 115 -2.27 -6.15 -29.13
N ALA A 116 -3.35 -6.16 -29.90
CA ALA A 116 -4.65 -5.63 -29.48
C ALA A 116 -5.29 -6.52 -28.41
N ARG A 117 -5.12 -7.84 -28.53
CA ARG A 117 -5.58 -8.82 -27.52
C ARG A 117 -4.86 -8.64 -26.20
N LEU A 118 -3.52 -8.53 -26.23
CA LEU A 118 -2.72 -8.29 -25.02
C LEU A 118 -3.06 -6.97 -24.36
N ARG A 119 -3.20 -5.89 -25.13
CA ARG A 119 -3.59 -4.57 -24.59
C ARG A 119 -4.97 -4.58 -23.93
N GLY A 120 -5.92 -5.31 -24.52
CA GLY A 120 -7.26 -5.49 -23.96
C GLY A 120 -7.26 -6.26 -22.64
N ILE A 121 -6.47 -7.34 -22.56
CA ILE A 121 -6.28 -8.10 -21.30
C ILE A 121 -5.66 -7.20 -20.24
N TYR A 122 -4.56 -6.52 -20.59
CA TYR A 122 -3.84 -5.64 -19.69
C TYR A 122 -4.74 -4.54 -19.09
N ARG A 123 -5.54 -3.86 -19.92
CA ARG A 123 -6.47 -2.82 -19.44
C ARG A 123 -7.53 -3.38 -18.50
N ASP A 124 -8.11 -4.52 -18.83
CA ASP A 124 -9.16 -5.11 -17.99
C ASP A 124 -8.57 -5.71 -16.69
N LEU A 125 -7.27 -6.03 -16.65
CA LEU A 125 -6.55 -6.47 -15.45
C LEU A 125 -6.21 -5.29 -14.52
N ILE A 126 -5.74 -4.18 -15.09
CA ILE A 126 -5.37 -2.97 -14.33
C ILE A 126 -6.60 -2.19 -13.83
N ASP A 127 -7.78 -2.44 -14.41
CA ASP A 127 -9.07 -1.87 -14.00
C ASP A 127 -9.48 -2.34 -12.58
N ILE A 128 -8.95 -3.48 -12.13
CA ILE A 128 -9.14 -3.96 -10.76
C ILE A 128 -8.17 -3.18 -9.85
N ASP A 129 -8.71 -2.44 -8.87
CA ASP A 129 -7.96 -1.55 -7.97
C ASP A 129 -6.67 -2.16 -7.41
N PHE A 130 -6.73 -3.41 -6.96
CA PHE A 130 -5.55 -4.11 -6.40
C PHE A 130 -4.45 -4.35 -7.44
N TRP A 131 -4.82 -4.83 -8.63
CA TRP A 131 -3.85 -5.15 -9.69
C TRP A 131 -3.28 -3.87 -10.30
N GLY A 132 -4.09 -2.83 -10.44
CA GLY A 132 -3.62 -1.51 -10.83
C GLY A 132 -2.63 -0.89 -9.84
N ALA A 133 -2.94 -0.96 -8.54
CA ALA A 133 -2.00 -0.52 -7.50
C ALA A 133 -0.71 -1.36 -7.48
N LEU A 134 -0.83 -2.69 -7.59
CA LEU A 134 0.33 -3.59 -7.62
C LEU A 134 1.25 -3.29 -8.80
N GLU A 135 0.69 -3.13 -10.00
CA GLU A 135 1.47 -2.77 -11.17
C GLU A 135 2.18 -1.43 -10.97
N PHE A 136 1.45 -0.40 -10.51
CA PHE A 136 2.04 0.91 -10.27
C PHE A 136 3.24 0.82 -9.33
N THR A 137 3.10 0.09 -8.22
CA THR A 137 4.20 -0.09 -7.27
C THR A 137 5.39 -0.86 -7.86
N LEU A 138 5.11 -1.92 -8.64
CA LEU A 138 6.14 -2.74 -9.25
C LEU A 138 6.88 -1.99 -10.37
N LEU A 139 6.16 -1.27 -11.22
CA LEU A 139 6.71 -0.41 -12.26
C LEU A 139 7.55 0.70 -11.64
N TYR A 140 7.03 1.37 -10.61
CA TYR A 140 7.77 2.39 -9.87
C TYR A 140 9.08 1.84 -9.30
N ALA A 141 9.04 0.68 -8.62
CA ALA A 141 10.24 0.05 -8.09
C ALA A 141 11.21 -0.37 -9.20
N PHE A 142 10.73 -1.03 -10.24
CA PHE A 142 11.56 -1.54 -11.33
C PHE A 142 12.25 -0.44 -12.14
N ILE A 143 11.62 0.74 -12.26
CA ILE A 143 12.22 1.91 -12.92
C ILE A 143 13.12 2.68 -11.94
N THR A 144 12.65 2.92 -10.72
CA THR A 144 13.34 3.81 -9.77
C THR A 144 14.58 3.16 -9.18
N THR A 145 14.53 1.88 -8.81
CA THR A 145 15.68 1.17 -8.23
C THR A 145 16.94 1.22 -9.10
N PRO A 146 16.92 0.84 -10.41
CA PRO A 146 18.12 0.92 -11.24
C PRO A 146 18.57 2.38 -11.45
N CYS A 147 17.64 3.34 -11.59
CA CYS A 147 17.99 4.75 -11.70
C CYS A 147 18.75 5.25 -10.46
N ILE A 148 18.28 4.92 -9.26
CA ILE A 148 18.97 5.27 -8.00
C ILE A 148 20.34 4.59 -7.94
N LEU A 149 20.45 3.34 -8.37
CA LEU A 149 21.71 2.58 -8.35
C LEU A 149 22.75 3.22 -9.29
N VAL A 150 22.34 3.58 -10.51
CA VAL A 150 23.20 4.25 -11.49
C VAL A 150 23.62 5.63 -11.00
N LEU A 151 22.68 6.45 -10.51
CA LEU A 151 22.99 7.79 -9.99
C LEU A 151 23.89 7.71 -8.75
N GLY A 152 23.59 6.82 -7.80
CA GLY A 152 24.41 6.61 -6.62
C GLY A 152 25.82 6.14 -6.97
N PHE A 153 25.96 5.26 -7.96
CA PHE A 153 27.25 4.82 -8.48
C PHE A 153 28.05 5.97 -9.13
N LEU A 154 27.40 6.81 -9.95
CA LEU A 154 28.04 7.97 -10.56
C LEU A 154 28.54 8.98 -9.52
N VAL A 155 27.73 9.27 -8.49
CA VAL A 155 28.14 10.13 -7.38
C VAL A 155 29.30 9.52 -6.61
N ALA A 156 29.27 8.21 -6.34
CA ALA A 156 30.36 7.52 -5.67
C ALA A 156 31.68 7.60 -6.46
N LEU A 157 31.64 7.40 -7.79
CA LEU A 157 32.80 7.57 -8.66
C LEU A 157 33.33 9.00 -8.66
N ALA A 158 32.44 9.99 -8.76
CA ALA A 158 32.80 11.39 -8.73
C ALA A 158 33.52 11.74 -7.43
N VAL A 159 32.94 11.41 -6.27
CA VAL A 159 33.51 11.67 -4.94
C VAL A 159 34.86 10.96 -4.77
N ASN A 160 35.01 9.73 -5.27
CA ASN A 160 36.27 8.99 -5.18
C ASN A 160 37.40 9.63 -6.01
N SER A 161 37.06 10.28 -7.13
CA SER A 161 38.03 10.94 -8.01
C SER A 161 38.53 12.30 -7.49
N VAL A 162 37.89 12.90 -6.49
CA VAL A 162 38.26 14.23 -5.95
C VAL A 162 39.54 14.16 -5.09
N ALA A 163 40.27 15.29 -5.03
CA ALA A 163 41.43 15.49 -4.14
C ALA A 163 41.12 15.12 -2.67
N GLN A 164 42.08 14.46 -2.01
CA GLN A 164 41.88 13.84 -0.68
C GLN A 164 41.32 14.78 0.39
N TRP A 165 41.66 16.06 0.34
CA TRP A 165 41.20 17.06 1.30
C TRP A 165 39.70 17.41 1.18
N LEU A 166 39.13 17.34 -0.02
CA LEU A 166 37.71 17.68 -0.28
C LEU A 166 36.76 16.48 -0.12
N ARG A 167 37.29 15.25 -0.02
CA ARG A 167 36.47 14.02 0.07
C ARG A 167 35.55 14.01 1.28
N GLY A 168 36.06 14.38 2.45
CA GLY A 168 35.30 14.38 3.70
C GLY A 168 34.06 15.28 3.65
N PRO A 169 34.22 16.59 3.35
CA PRO A 169 33.09 17.50 3.18
C PRO A 169 32.09 17.04 2.12
N LEU A 170 32.55 16.55 0.96
CA LEU A 170 31.67 16.10 -0.12
C LEU A 170 30.81 14.89 0.26
N ILE A 171 31.39 13.90 0.96
CA ILE A 171 30.62 12.76 1.48
C ILE A 171 29.54 13.26 2.44
N PHE A 172 29.89 14.16 3.35
CA PHE A 172 28.93 14.72 4.31
C PHE A 172 27.77 15.45 3.60
N THR A 173 28.07 16.32 2.64
CA THR A 173 27.04 17.03 1.86
C THR A 173 26.16 16.05 1.07
N SER A 174 26.71 14.96 0.54
CA SER A 174 25.93 13.94 -0.19
C SER A 174 25.01 13.10 0.70
N LEU A 175 25.34 12.94 1.99
CA LEU A 175 24.54 12.19 2.97
C LEU A 175 23.45 13.03 3.63
N LEU A 176 23.63 14.35 3.69
CA LEU A 176 22.70 15.28 4.33
C LEU A 176 21.23 15.12 3.85
N PRO A 177 20.94 14.92 2.55
CA PRO A 177 19.57 14.69 2.09
C PRO A 177 18.88 13.48 2.74
N PHE A 178 19.63 12.43 3.10
CA PHE A 178 19.08 11.22 3.74
C PHE A 178 18.74 11.43 5.22
N ILE A 179 19.23 12.51 5.84
CA ILE A 179 18.93 12.88 7.23
C ILE A 179 17.60 13.64 7.33
N ILE A 180 17.17 14.26 6.22
CA ILE A 180 15.91 15.02 6.19
C ILE A 180 14.75 14.05 6.41
N THR A 181 13.87 14.39 7.35
CA THR A 181 12.71 13.56 7.65
C THR A 181 11.76 13.49 6.44
N PRO A 182 11.19 12.31 6.12
CA PRO A 182 10.37 12.14 4.92
C PRO A 182 9.18 13.11 4.84
N VAL A 183 8.58 13.47 5.97
CA VAL A 183 7.43 14.40 6.03
C VAL A 183 7.83 15.80 5.57
N VAL A 184 9.00 16.29 5.99
CA VAL A 184 9.49 17.61 5.56
C VAL A 184 9.88 17.58 4.09
N GLY A 185 10.51 16.48 3.65
CA GLY A 185 10.84 16.27 2.23
C GLY A 185 9.61 16.23 1.32
N SER A 186 8.54 15.54 1.72
CA SER A 186 7.30 15.50 0.93
C SER A 186 6.61 16.86 0.87
N LEU A 187 6.64 17.62 1.97
CA LEU A 187 6.02 18.94 2.03
C LEU A 187 6.78 19.95 1.15
N SER A 188 8.11 19.93 1.16
CA SER A 188 8.91 20.85 0.34
C SER A 188 8.70 20.64 -1.16
N ILE A 189 8.59 19.37 -1.59
CA ILE A 189 8.26 19.02 -2.98
C ILE A 189 6.83 19.46 -3.34
N TYR A 190 5.87 19.25 -2.45
CA TYR A 190 4.48 19.67 -2.67
C TYR A 190 4.39 21.17 -2.95
N TRP A 191 5.04 22.01 -2.14
CA TRP A 191 5.07 23.46 -2.35
C TRP A 191 5.82 23.88 -3.61
N LEU A 192 6.82 23.13 -4.06
CA LEU A 192 7.55 23.40 -5.31
C LEU A 192 6.68 23.23 -6.56
N PHE A 193 5.64 22.40 -6.50
CA PHE A 193 4.73 22.13 -7.63
C PHE A 193 3.32 22.75 -7.46
N LEU A 194 3.09 23.50 -6.39
CA LEU A 194 1.79 24.13 -6.11
C LEU A 194 1.60 25.49 -6.80
N ASP A 195 2.69 26.12 -7.24
CA ASP A 195 2.71 27.29 -8.14
C ASP A 195 2.83 26.84 -9.61
#